data_AF-A0A0B7IW50-F1
#
_entry.id   AF-A0A0B7IW50-F1
#
_cell.length_a   1.000
_cell.length_b   1.000
_cell.length_c   1.000
_cell.angle_alpha   90.00
_cell.angle_beta   90.00
_cell.angle_gamma   90.00
#
_symmetry.space_group_name_H-M   'P 1'
#
loop_
_entity.id
_entity.type
_entity.pdbx_description
1 polymer ?
#
loop_
_entity_poly.entity_id
_entity_poly.type
_entity_poly.pdbx_seq_one_letter_code
_entity_poly.pdbx_strand_id
1 'polypeptide(L)'
;MKKFLFENRFLLFLLLAVWIIGLSSCKSTKQTLQKTEKQIVTTNDTIYIVKNQRVTDTIFMSVPEPKTNDKKCDSLCQNEVQRLLKQLNTKKKSGNNEYGFYYDAYKNALVAYALLDSTFTQYKSKHTDNQITKSETKTIFKTEKYVPFWVEILAWIGAISLIYIGFKIKKWTINN
;
A
#
# COMPACT_ATOMS: atom_id res chain seq x y z
N MET A 1 -20.83 79.70 13.55
CA MET A 1 -20.77 78.38 12.85
C MET A 1 -19.59 78.15 11.88
N LYS A 2 -18.68 79.11 11.59
CA LYS A 2 -17.59 78.87 10.62
C LYS A 2 -16.15 78.83 11.16
N LYS A 3 -15.85 79.36 12.36
CA LYS A 3 -14.46 79.45 12.85
C LYS A 3 -13.92 78.17 13.50
N PHE A 4 -14.72 77.49 14.33
CA PHE A 4 -14.25 76.29 15.06
C PHE A 4 -14.11 75.02 14.20
N LEU A 5 -14.77 74.98 13.05
CA LEU A 5 -14.64 73.89 12.10
C LEU A 5 -13.38 74.02 11.25
N PHE A 6 -12.74 75.21 11.12
CA PHE A 6 -11.69 75.47 10.14
C PHE A 6 -10.29 75.01 10.57
N GLU A 7 -9.95 75.15 11.86
CA GLU A 7 -8.60 74.85 12.38
C GLU A 7 -8.29 73.35 12.44
N ASN A 8 -9.31 72.50 12.64
CA ASN A 8 -9.16 71.04 12.73
C ASN A 8 -9.54 70.29 11.43
N ARG A 9 -9.84 70.98 10.32
CA ARG A 9 -10.22 70.30 9.06
C ARG A 9 -9.12 69.41 8.55
N PHE A 10 -7.88 69.90 8.58
CA PHE A 10 -6.73 69.17 8.08
C PHE A 10 -6.53 67.85 8.82
N LEU A 11 -6.63 67.88 10.15
CA LEU A 11 -6.47 66.70 11.01
C LEU A 11 -7.62 65.70 10.81
N LEU A 12 -8.84 66.19 10.58
CA LEU A 12 -10.01 65.37 10.31
C LEU A 12 -9.95 64.72 8.92
N PHE A 13 -9.48 65.44 7.90
CA PHE A 13 -9.22 64.88 6.56
C PHE A 13 -8.10 63.82 6.60
N LEU A 14 -7.04 64.05 7.38
CA LEU A 14 -5.93 63.10 7.54
C LEU A 14 -6.38 61.80 8.22
N LEU A 15 -7.19 61.89 9.27
CA LEU A 15 -7.78 60.71 9.93
C LEU A 15 -8.71 59.93 9.00
N LEU A 16 -9.50 60.63 8.17
CA LEU A 16 -10.38 59.99 7.20
C LEU A 16 -9.60 59.25 6.10
N ALA A 17 -8.50 59.84 5.63
CA ALA A 17 -7.62 59.24 4.63
C ALA A 17 -6.98 57.94 5.14
N VAL A 18 -6.52 57.92 6.41
CA VAL A 18 -5.97 56.72 7.06
C VAL A 18 -7.01 55.60 7.15
N TRP A 19 -8.28 55.94 7.42
CA TRP A 19 -9.37 54.97 7.46
C TRP A 19 -9.64 54.31 6.10
N ILE A 20 -9.61 55.07 5.01
CA ILE A 20 -9.83 54.56 3.65
C ILE A 20 -8.71 53.60 3.23
N ILE A 21 -7.46 53.90 3.61
CA ILE A 21 -6.28 53.05 3.33
C ILE A 21 -6.32 51.76 4.17
N GLY A 22 -6.82 51.83 5.41
CA GLY A 22 -6.98 50.66 6.28
C GLY A 22 -8.02 49.66 5.75
N LEU A 23 -9.14 50.15 5.20
CA LEU A 23 -10.20 49.31 4.63
C LEU A 23 -9.81 48.62 3.31
N SER A 24 -8.80 49.14 2.61
CA SER A 24 -8.31 48.59 1.33
C SER A 24 -7.16 47.58 1.47
N SER A 25 -6.74 47.26 2.70
CA SER A 25 -5.72 46.23 2.95
C SER A 25 -6.28 44.82 2.75
N CYS A 26 -6.11 44.31 1.53
CA CYS A 26 -6.48 42.95 1.14
C CYS A 26 -5.62 41.90 1.88
N LYS A 27 -6.22 40.79 2.32
CA LYS A 27 -5.56 39.68 3.03
C LYS A 27 -4.34 39.17 2.26
N SER A 28 -3.14 39.47 2.75
CA SER A 28 -1.91 38.87 2.22
C SER A 28 -1.62 37.56 2.97
N THR A 29 -1.92 36.44 2.33
CA THR A 29 -1.53 35.12 2.83
C THR A 29 -0.10 34.83 2.39
N LYS A 30 0.87 34.87 3.31
CA LYS A 30 2.20 34.34 3.05
C LYS A 30 2.22 32.84 3.29
N GLN A 31 2.80 32.08 2.37
CA GLN A 31 3.03 30.65 2.53
C GLN A 31 4.26 30.47 3.44
N THR A 32 4.05 30.05 4.68
CA THR A 32 5.15 29.65 5.57
C THR A 32 5.58 28.23 5.20
N LEU A 33 6.85 28.06 4.84
CA LEU A 33 7.46 26.75 4.60
C LEU A 33 7.61 26.02 5.95
N GLN A 34 6.67 25.14 6.28
CA GLN A 34 6.87 24.16 7.35
C GLN A 34 7.24 22.80 6.73
N LYS A 35 8.45 22.34 7.03
CA LYS A 35 8.99 21.05 6.59
C LYS A 35 8.41 19.94 7.47
N THR A 36 7.29 19.33 7.07
CA THR A 36 6.78 18.12 7.74
C THR A 36 7.41 16.89 7.10
N GLU A 37 8.19 16.15 7.87
CA GLU A 37 8.76 14.86 7.46
C GLU A 37 7.65 13.79 7.43
N LYS A 38 7.34 13.23 6.26
CA LYS A 38 6.50 12.03 6.14
C LYS A 38 7.40 10.83 5.93
N GLN A 39 7.36 9.90 6.87
CA GLN A 39 8.06 8.63 6.77
C GLN A 39 7.34 7.74 5.74
N ILE A 40 7.94 7.56 4.57
CA ILE A 40 7.43 6.60 3.58
C ILE A 40 8.12 5.27 3.87
N VAL A 41 7.36 4.30 4.40
CA VAL A 41 7.85 2.94 4.60
C VAL A 41 7.68 2.20 3.27
N THR A 42 8.78 1.79 2.64
CA THR A 42 8.77 0.92 1.46
C THR A 42 9.13 -0.50 1.90
N THR A 43 8.16 -1.41 1.86
CA THR A 43 8.37 -2.83 2.15
C THR A 43 8.64 -3.57 0.83
N ASN A 44 9.82 -4.17 0.69
CA ASN A 44 10.17 -5.03 -0.45
C ASN A 44 9.99 -6.50 -0.04
N ASP A 45 8.88 -7.11 -0.45
CA ASP A 45 8.64 -8.53 -0.22
C ASP A 45 9.43 -9.37 -1.25
N THR A 46 10.41 -10.15 -0.77
CA THR A 46 11.15 -11.08 -1.63
C THR A 46 10.42 -12.43 -1.67
N ILE A 47 9.97 -12.84 -2.86
CA ILE A 47 9.39 -14.16 -3.11
C ILE A 47 10.48 -15.08 -3.66
N TYR A 48 10.78 -16.16 -2.96
CA TYR A 48 11.69 -17.19 -3.44
C TYR A 48 10.87 -18.25 -4.19
N ILE A 49 11.16 -18.44 -5.48
CA ILE A 49 10.52 -19.47 -6.30
C ILE A 49 11.55 -20.58 -6.54
N VAL A 50 11.32 -21.74 -5.95
CA VAL A 50 12.14 -22.94 -6.18
C VAL A 50 11.46 -23.80 -7.24
N LYS A 51 12.18 -24.13 -8.30
CA LYS A 51 11.72 -25.06 -9.34
C LYS A 51 12.23 -26.47 -9.03
N ASN A 52 11.31 -27.39 -8.77
CA ASN A 52 11.61 -28.80 -8.69
C ASN A 52 11.69 -29.38 -10.11
N GLN A 53 12.69 -30.23 -10.35
CA GLN A 53 12.88 -30.87 -11.64
C GLN A 53 11.81 -31.94 -11.89
N ARG A 54 11.62 -32.29 -13.18
CA ARG A 54 10.78 -33.41 -13.59
C ARG A 54 11.40 -34.73 -13.09
N VAL A 55 10.56 -35.62 -12.58
CA VAL A 55 10.97 -36.94 -12.08
C VAL A 55 10.29 -38.03 -12.91
N THR A 56 11.07 -39.03 -13.31
CA THR A 56 10.59 -40.18 -14.07
C THR A 56 11.14 -41.43 -13.41
N ASP A 57 10.31 -42.09 -12.60
CA ASP A 57 10.68 -43.28 -11.85
C ASP A 57 9.94 -44.51 -12.38
N THR A 58 10.60 -45.65 -12.38
CA THR A 58 10.01 -46.93 -12.76
C THR A 58 10.60 -48.04 -11.90
N ILE A 59 9.72 -48.87 -11.34
CA ILE A 59 10.08 -50.00 -10.48
C ILE A 59 9.56 -51.27 -11.13
N PHE A 60 10.42 -52.29 -11.18
CA PHE A 60 10.10 -53.61 -11.70
C PHE A 60 10.03 -54.61 -10.55
N MET A 61 8.88 -55.26 -10.38
CA MET A 61 8.69 -56.34 -9.42
C MET A 61 8.51 -57.65 -10.18
N SER A 62 9.47 -58.57 -10.03
CA SER A 62 9.36 -59.90 -10.66
C SER A 62 8.19 -60.67 -10.08
N VAL A 63 7.40 -61.29 -10.94
CA VAL A 63 6.30 -62.17 -10.53
C VAL A 63 6.83 -63.61 -10.52
N PRO A 64 6.82 -64.29 -9.36
CA PRO A 64 7.27 -65.67 -9.29
C PRO A 64 6.29 -66.60 -9.99
N GLU A 65 6.80 -67.59 -10.70
CA GLU A 65 5.98 -68.63 -11.31
C GLU A 65 5.59 -69.68 -10.26
N PRO A 66 4.32 -70.14 -10.26
CA PRO A 66 3.90 -71.28 -9.45
C PRO A 66 4.72 -72.51 -9.82
N LYS A 67 5.31 -73.16 -8.82
CA LYS A 67 6.02 -74.43 -8.97
C LYS A 67 5.51 -75.40 -7.93
N THR A 68 4.81 -76.43 -8.39
CA THR A 68 4.31 -77.53 -7.55
C THR A 68 4.76 -78.86 -8.12
N ASN A 69 4.37 -79.96 -7.47
CA ASN A 69 4.65 -81.31 -7.97
C ASN A 69 3.73 -81.72 -9.14
N ASP A 70 2.72 -80.90 -9.50
CA ASP A 70 1.80 -81.15 -10.61
C ASP A 70 1.82 -80.01 -11.64
N LYS A 71 2.33 -80.31 -12.84
CA LYS A 71 2.42 -79.37 -13.96
C LYS A 71 1.06 -78.86 -14.45
N LYS A 72 -0.01 -79.65 -14.29
CA LYS A 72 -1.36 -79.23 -14.68
C LYS A 72 -1.88 -78.14 -13.75
N CYS A 73 -1.58 -78.28 -12.45
CA CYS A 73 -1.89 -77.26 -11.46
C CYS A 73 -1.12 -75.96 -11.73
N ASP A 74 0.19 -76.07 -11.99
CA ASP A 74 1.05 -74.90 -12.28
C ASP A 74 0.55 -74.08 -13.48
N SER A 75 0.15 -74.77 -14.55
CA SER A 75 -0.46 -74.14 -15.74
C SER A 75 -1.74 -73.36 -15.42
N LEU A 76 -2.66 -73.96 -14.66
CA LEU A 76 -3.92 -73.33 -14.28
C LEU A 76 -3.68 -72.12 -13.37
N CYS A 77 -2.81 -72.26 -12.36
CA CYS A 77 -2.45 -71.19 -11.44
C CYS A 77 -1.76 -70.03 -12.18
N GLN A 78 -0.83 -70.33 -13.10
CA GLN A 78 -0.13 -69.31 -13.87
C GLN A 78 -1.10 -68.50 -14.73
N ASN A 79 -2.08 -69.16 -15.37
CA ASN A 79 -3.10 -68.47 -16.16
C ASN A 79 -3.96 -67.54 -15.31
N GLU A 80 -4.35 -67.98 -14.11
CA GLU A 80 -5.16 -67.17 -13.20
C GLU A 80 -4.37 -65.98 -12.64
N VAL A 81 -3.11 -66.20 -12.25
CA VAL A 81 -2.20 -65.12 -11.81
C VAL A 81 -2.04 -64.07 -12.92
N GLN A 82 -1.82 -64.49 -14.16
CA GLN A 82 -1.73 -63.57 -15.29
C GLN A 82 -3.06 -62.83 -15.55
N ARG A 83 -4.20 -63.50 -15.36
CA ARG A 83 -5.53 -62.88 -15.49
C ARG A 83 -5.69 -61.75 -14.46
N LEU A 84 -5.36 -62.02 -13.21
CA LEU A 84 -5.44 -61.04 -12.12
C LEU A 84 -4.46 -59.86 -12.35
N LEU A 85 -3.21 -60.15 -12.74
CA LEU A 85 -2.21 -59.11 -13.01
C LEU A 85 -2.60 -58.18 -14.15
N LYS A 86 -3.26 -58.70 -15.19
CA LYS A 86 -3.82 -57.88 -16.28
C LYS A 86 -4.95 -56.97 -15.78
N GLN A 87 -5.74 -57.41 -14.81
CA GLN A 87 -6.82 -56.59 -14.22
C GLN A 87 -6.30 -55.47 -13.31
N LEU A 88 -5.10 -55.62 -12.74
CA LEU A 88 -4.44 -54.58 -11.93
C LEU A 88 -3.89 -53.41 -12.74
N ASN A 89 -4.03 -53.43 -14.08
CA ASN A 89 -3.60 -52.33 -14.93
C ASN A 89 -4.37 -51.06 -14.57
N THR A 90 -3.66 -50.12 -13.96
CA THR A 90 -4.22 -48.87 -13.47
C THR A 90 -3.36 -47.72 -13.95
N LYS A 91 -4.04 -46.68 -14.42
CA LYS A 91 -3.41 -45.45 -14.88
C LYS A 91 -4.19 -44.28 -14.34
N LYS A 92 -3.50 -43.37 -13.67
CA LYS A 92 -4.05 -42.10 -13.21
C LYS A 92 -3.24 -40.97 -13.80
N LYS A 93 -3.94 -40.06 -14.47
CA LYS A 93 -3.38 -38.81 -15.00
C LYS A 93 -3.99 -37.64 -14.26
N SER A 94 -3.16 -36.71 -13.81
CA SER A 94 -3.58 -35.47 -13.15
C SER A 94 -2.73 -34.32 -13.68
N GLY A 95 -3.33 -33.50 -14.55
CA GLY A 95 -2.60 -32.49 -15.30
C GLY A 95 -1.50 -33.12 -16.17
N ASN A 96 -0.25 -32.70 -15.94
CA ASN A 96 0.92 -33.24 -16.60
C ASN A 96 1.57 -34.44 -15.87
N ASN A 97 1.06 -34.79 -14.69
CA ASN A 97 1.55 -35.93 -13.92
C ASN A 97 0.80 -37.20 -14.34
N GLU A 98 1.52 -38.30 -14.46
CA GLU A 98 0.96 -39.61 -14.77
C GLU A 98 1.62 -40.68 -13.92
N TYR A 99 0.84 -41.58 -13.36
CA TYR A 99 1.36 -42.69 -12.58
C TYR A 99 0.42 -43.89 -12.66
N GLY A 100 0.98 -45.08 -12.45
CA GLY A 100 0.19 -46.29 -12.58
C GLY A 100 0.98 -47.57 -12.41
N PHE A 101 0.26 -48.66 -12.62
CA PHE A 101 0.78 -50.02 -12.54
C PHE A 101 0.32 -50.77 -13.79
N TYR A 102 1.22 -51.53 -14.40
CA TYR A 102 0.87 -52.45 -15.48
C TYR A 102 1.72 -53.71 -15.41
N TYR A 103 1.18 -54.82 -15.89
CA TYR A 103 1.91 -56.07 -15.98
C TYR A 103 2.60 -56.21 -17.34
N ASP A 104 3.92 -56.41 -17.33
CA ASP A 104 4.73 -56.70 -18.51
C ASP A 104 4.90 -58.22 -18.64
N ALA A 105 4.19 -58.81 -19.61
CA ALA A 105 4.23 -60.24 -19.87
C ALA A 105 5.58 -60.73 -20.42
N TYR A 106 6.36 -59.87 -21.08
CA TYR A 106 7.66 -60.25 -21.64
C TYR A 106 8.73 -60.36 -20.56
N LYS A 107 8.66 -59.47 -19.57
CA LYS A 107 9.58 -59.45 -18.43
C LYS A 107 9.09 -60.24 -17.23
N ASN A 108 7.88 -60.80 -17.32
CA ASN A 108 7.17 -61.44 -16.20
C ASN A 108 7.24 -60.58 -14.92
N ALA A 109 6.92 -59.29 -15.08
CA ALA A 109 7.11 -58.29 -14.04
C ALA A 109 5.92 -57.32 -13.95
N LEU A 110 5.53 -56.99 -12.73
CA LEU A 110 4.63 -55.88 -12.45
C LEU A 110 5.45 -54.59 -12.43
N VAL A 111 5.09 -53.66 -13.30
CA VAL A 111 5.79 -52.37 -13.48
C VAL A 111 4.97 -51.28 -12.82
N ALA A 112 5.58 -50.58 -11.87
CA ALA A 112 5.04 -49.34 -11.31
C ALA A 112 5.81 -48.17 -11.91
N TYR A 113 5.10 -47.13 -12.37
CA TYR A 113 5.72 -45.96 -12.96
C TYR A 113 5.14 -44.67 -12.40
N ALA A 114 5.99 -43.64 -12.29
CA ALA A 114 5.63 -42.30 -11.89
C ALA A 114 6.35 -41.28 -12.79
N LEU A 115 5.56 -40.54 -13.57
CA LEU A 115 5.96 -39.45 -14.45
C LEU A 115 5.45 -38.15 -13.81
N LEU A 116 6.31 -37.49 -13.04
CA LEU A 116 5.98 -36.27 -12.31
C LEU A 116 6.62 -35.08 -13.02
N ASP A 117 5.80 -34.14 -13.47
CA ASP A 117 6.27 -32.93 -14.14
C ASP A 117 6.89 -31.93 -13.15
N SER A 118 7.62 -30.95 -13.68
CA SER A 118 8.26 -29.94 -12.83
C SER A 118 7.24 -29.14 -12.02
N THR A 119 7.48 -28.96 -10.72
CA THR A 119 6.63 -28.16 -9.84
C THR A 119 7.36 -26.91 -9.37
N PHE A 120 6.62 -25.83 -9.12
CA PHE A 120 7.16 -24.59 -8.56
C PHE A 120 6.65 -24.45 -7.12
N THR A 121 7.57 -24.41 -6.16
CA THR A 121 7.24 -24.12 -4.76
C THR A 121 7.60 -22.67 -4.49
N GLN A 122 6.60 -21.87 -4.13
CA GLN A 122 6.80 -20.47 -3.75
C GLN A 122 6.93 -20.36 -2.24
N TYR A 123 8.06 -19.86 -1.78
CA TYR A 123 8.27 -19.51 -0.39
C TYR A 123 8.19 -18.00 -0.25
N LYS A 124 7.22 -17.53 0.52
CA LYS A 124 7.22 -16.15 1.01
C LYS A 124 8.15 -16.10 2.21
N SER A 125 9.31 -15.46 2.06
CA SER A 125 10.12 -15.17 3.23
C SER A 125 9.37 -14.15 4.08
N LYS A 126 8.99 -14.53 5.30
CA LYS A 126 8.64 -13.55 6.34
C LYS A 126 9.95 -12.93 6.81
N HIS A 127 10.51 -12.03 6.02
CA HIS A 127 11.53 -11.16 6.57
C HIS A 127 10.85 -10.24 7.56
N THR A 128 11.21 -10.38 8.85
CA THR A 128 11.07 -9.29 9.82
C THR A 128 11.65 -8.05 9.19
N ASP A 129 10.78 -7.07 8.95
CA ASP A 129 11.08 -5.87 8.19
C ASP A 129 12.41 -5.25 8.62
N ASN A 130 13.43 -5.33 7.76
CA ASN A 130 14.44 -4.28 7.74
C ASN A 130 13.75 -3.06 7.10
N GLN A 131 12.97 -2.33 7.91
CA GLN A 131 12.35 -1.07 7.50
C GLN A 131 13.47 -0.09 7.16
N ILE A 132 13.84 -0.02 5.88
CA ILE A 132 14.72 1.05 5.42
C ILE A 132 13.88 2.31 5.43
N THR A 133 13.98 3.05 6.54
CA THR A 133 13.37 4.37 6.67
C THR A 133 14.08 5.31 5.71
N LYS A 134 13.52 5.52 4.52
CA LYS A 134 13.92 6.62 3.65
C LYS A 134 13.07 7.84 4.02
N SER A 135 13.71 8.81 4.65
CA SER A 135 13.11 10.12 4.94
C SER A 135 13.09 10.95 3.65
N GLU A 136 12.05 10.82 2.84
CA GLU A 136 11.81 11.78 1.76
C GLU A 136 11.09 13.01 2.31
N THR A 137 11.78 14.15 2.29
CA THR A 137 11.16 15.42 2.65
C THR A 137 10.20 15.86 1.54
N LYS A 138 8.89 15.71 1.75
CA LYS A 138 7.88 16.38 0.90
C LYS A 138 7.34 17.60 1.64
N THR A 139 7.70 18.79 1.15
CA THR A 139 7.17 20.07 1.63
C THR A 139 5.68 20.17 1.29
N ILE A 140 4.81 20.05 2.28
CA ILE A 140 3.37 20.31 2.15
C ILE A 140 3.11 21.73 2.66
N PHE A 141 2.61 22.60 1.79
CA PHE A 141 2.30 23.99 2.14
C PHE A 141 1.02 24.04 2.99
N LYS A 142 1.15 24.34 4.28
CA LYS A 142 0.00 24.67 5.13
C LYS A 142 -0.10 26.19 5.26
N THR A 143 -1.24 26.74 4.89
CA THR A 143 -1.50 28.18 4.93
C THR A 143 -1.83 28.61 6.37
N GLU A 144 -0.89 29.27 7.04
CA GLU A 144 -1.17 29.95 8.31
C GLU A 144 -1.61 31.39 8.06
N LYS A 145 -2.61 31.84 8.84
CA LYS A 145 -3.13 33.20 8.75
C LYS A 145 -2.12 34.15 9.41
N TYR A 146 -1.32 34.83 8.59
CA TYR A 146 -0.37 35.85 9.04
C TYR A 146 -1.01 37.24 9.01
N VAL A 147 -1.01 37.94 10.15
CA VAL A 147 -1.37 39.36 10.21
C VAL A 147 -0.06 40.16 10.36
N PRO A 148 0.28 41.06 9.42
CA PRO A 148 1.51 41.84 9.51
C PRO A 148 1.43 42.87 10.65
N PHE A 149 2.56 43.08 11.35
CA PHE A 149 2.68 44.01 12.48
C PHE A 149 2.15 45.43 12.20
N TRP A 150 2.35 45.95 10.98
CA TRP A 150 1.81 47.26 10.58
C TRP A 150 0.28 47.33 10.68
N VAL A 151 -0.44 46.25 10.37
CA VAL A 151 -1.91 46.21 10.47
C VAL A 151 -2.37 46.32 11.92
N GLU A 152 -1.62 45.73 12.86
CA GLU A 152 -1.90 45.87 14.29
C GLU A 152 -1.73 47.33 14.74
N ILE A 153 -0.65 48.00 14.33
CA ILE A 153 -0.42 49.42 14.62
C ILE A 153 -1.56 50.29 14.04
N LEU A 154 -1.97 50.06 12.80
CA LEU A 154 -3.07 50.81 12.18
C LEU A 154 -4.39 50.63 12.94
N ALA A 155 -4.67 49.43 13.47
CA ALA A 155 -5.87 49.18 14.27
C ALA A 155 -5.88 50.01 15.57
N TRP A 156 -4.74 50.11 16.27
CA TRP A 156 -4.59 50.95 17.46
C TRP A 156 -4.82 52.44 17.16
N ILE A 157 -4.25 52.94 16.06
CA ILE A 157 -4.44 54.34 15.62
C ILE A 157 -5.91 54.61 15.32
N GLY A 158 -6.58 53.68 14.64
CA GLY A 158 -8.01 53.77 14.34
C GLY A 158 -8.88 53.84 15.61
N ALA A 159 -8.59 53.02 16.61
CA ALA A 159 -9.31 53.02 17.88
C ALA A 159 -9.15 54.34 18.65
N ILE A 160 -7.92 54.86 18.74
CA ILE A 160 -7.63 56.14 19.40
C ILE A 160 -8.36 57.30 18.69
N SER A 161 -8.42 57.26 17.35
CA SER A 161 -9.18 58.24 16.57
C SER A 161 -10.67 58.26 16.90
N LEU A 162 -11.31 57.09 17.02
CA LEU A 162 -12.73 57.00 17.37
C LEU A 162 -13.02 57.56 18.76
N ILE A 163 -12.16 57.27 19.74
CA ILE A 163 -12.28 57.80 21.11
C ILE A 163 -12.19 59.34 21.10
N TYR A 164 -11.24 59.89 20.35
CA TYR A 164 -11.07 61.35 20.23
C TYR A 164 -12.29 62.03 19.62
N ILE A 165 -12.83 61.47 18.53
CA ILE A 165 -14.03 62.00 17.86
C ILE A 165 -15.25 61.91 18.80
N GLY A 166 -15.45 60.77 19.47
CA GLY A 166 -16.55 60.59 20.43
C GLY A 166 -16.49 61.59 21.60
N PHE A 167 -15.30 61.84 22.15
CA PHE A 167 -15.12 62.83 23.21
C PHE A 167 -15.44 64.25 22.72
N LYS A 168 -15.02 64.60 21.50
CA LYS A 168 -15.34 65.90 20.88
C LYS A 168 -16.84 66.08 20.64
N ILE A 169 -17.56 65.04 20.18
CA ILE A 169 -19.01 65.08 19.99
C ILE A 169 -19.73 65.23 21.34
N LYS A 170 -19.37 64.42 22.34
CA LYS A 170 -19.95 64.52 23.69
C LYS A 170 -19.74 65.90 24.31
N LYS A 171 -18.52 66.45 24.18
CA LYS A 171 -18.21 67.81 24.66
C LYS A 171 -19.01 68.88 23.91
N TRP A 172 -19.30 68.68 22.62
CA TRP A 172 -20.14 69.59 21.84
C TRP A 172 -21.62 69.54 22.29
N THR A 173 -22.18 68.34 22.53
CA THR A 173 -23.57 68.17 23.00
C THR A 173 -23.81 68.70 24.41
N ILE A 174 -22.78 68.76 25.27
CA ILE A 174 -22.90 69.31 26.64
C ILE A 174 -22.82 70.84 26.65
N ASN A 175 -22.21 71.45 25.63
CA ASN A 175 -21.88 72.88 25.60
C ASN A 175 -22.80 73.70 24.67
N ASN A 176 -23.91 73.09 24.22
CA ASN A 176 -24.95 73.65 23.36
C ASN A 176 -26.32 73.19 23.87
#